data_AF-A0A3D5EFN2-F1
#
_entry.id   AF-A0A3D5EFN2-F1
#
_cell.length_a   1.000
_cell.length_b   1.000
_cell.length_c   1.000
_cell.angle_alpha   90.00
_cell.angle_beta   90.00
_cell.angle_gamma   90.00
#
_symmetry.space_group_name_H-M   'P 1'
#
loop_
_entity.id
_entity.type
_entity.pdbx_description
1 polymer ?
#
loop_
_entity_poly.entity_id
_entity_poly.type
_entity_poly.pdbx_seq_one_letter_code
_entity_poly.pdbx_strand_id
1 'polypeptide(L)'
;MLSTEIEVLKLVLEAIEDAEKPIVESAQDICDQHKKRRVLLDQIHGESGDFKKSTLQVKVRQRKNSEKFYITWVSHEYSPIKKINRHWGKEIPPTKKGYTEKQLSKNCEDGHAKINWETEMQLAPLRESLEVLHSSRVSLKKQICKLSKTLFTAPAEEENHDQ
;
A
#
# COMPACT_ATOMS: atom_id res chain seq x y z
N MET A 1 -27.95 -5.67 -23.16
CA MET A 1 -27.34 -6.50 -22.09
C MET A 1 -25.91 -6.07 -21.75
N LEU A 2 -24.98 -5.99 -22.71
CA LEU A 2 -23.57 -5.62 -22.44
C LEU A 2 -23.39 -4.22 -21.80
N SER A 3 -24.24 -3.24 -22.13
CA SER A 3 -24.20 -1.90 -21.51
C SER A 3 -24.47 -1.96 -20.00
N THR A 4 -25.52 -2.68 -19.60
CA THR A 4 -25.91 -2.87 -18.20
C THR A 4 -24.83 -3.61 -17.40
N GLU A 5 -24.20 -4.63 -18.01
CA GLU A 5 -23.09 -5.37 -17.38
C GLU A 5 -21.89 -4.46 -17.11
N ILE A 6 -21.52 -3.58 -18.06
CA ILE A 6 -20.45 -2.59 -17.88
C ILE A 6 -20.78 -1.61 -16.75
N GLU A 7 -22.03 -1.15 -16.66
CA GLU A 7 -22.47 -0.25 -15.58
C GLU A 7 -22.36 -0.92 -14.20
N VAL A 8 -22.81 -2.17 -14.07
CA VAL A 8 -22.66 -2.94 -12.81
C VAL A 8 -21.20 -3.08 -12.43
N LEU A 9 -20.30 -3.41 -13.37
CA LEU A 9 -18.87 -3.54 -13.08
C LEU A 9 -18.23 -2.21 -12.66
N LYS A 10 -18.70 -1.07 -13.20
CA LYS A 10 -18.24 0.25 -12.76
C LYS A 10 -18.69 0.57 -11.33
N LEU A 11 -19.93 0.23 -10.95
CA LEU A 11 -20.41 0.39 -9.58
C LEU A 11 -19.59 -0.46 -8.59
N VAL A 12 -19.23 -1.69 -8.98
CA VAL A 12 -18.34 -2.53 -8.16
C VAL A 12 -16.93 -1.92 -8.04
N LEU A 13 -16.43 -1.29 -9.11
CA LEU A 13 -15.14 -0.60 -9.09
C LEU A 13 -15.13 0.57 -8.08
N GLU A 14 -16.18 1.39 -8.09
CA GLU A 14 -16.38 2.49 -7.13
C GLU A 14 -16.47 1.95 -5.69
N ALA A 15 -17.21 0.87 -5.47
CA ALA A 15 -17.31 0.24 -4.15
C ALA A 15 -15.96 -0.27 -3.62
N ILE A 16 -15.06 -0.76 -4.51
CA ILE A 16 -13.70 -1.13 -4.13
C ILE A 16 -12.88 0.10 -3.73
N GLU A 17 -12.98 1.20 -4.48
CA GLU A 17 -12.28 2.45 -4.17
C GLU A 17 -12.76 3.05 -2.84
N ASP A 18 -14.06 2.94 -2.54
CA ASP A 18 -14.61 3.33 -1.25
C ASP A 18 -14.17 2.40 -0.10
N ALA A 19 -14.01 1.11 -0.35
CA ALA A 19 -13.49 0.15 0.63
C ALA A 19 -11.99 0.34 0.92
N GLU A 20 -11.20 0.88 -0.02
CA GLU A 20 -9.78 1.20 0.20
C GLU A 20 -9.59 2.33 1.23
N LYS A 21 -10.47 3.34 1.24
CA LYS A 21 -10.36 4.54 2.10
C LYS A 21 -10.21 4.23 3.59
N PRO A 22 -11.14 3.50 4.26
CA PRO A 22 -11.02 3.24 5.69
C PRO A 22 -9.79 2.39 6.04
N ILE A 23 -9.32 1.54 5.13
CA ILE A 23 -8.10 0.74 5.33
C ILE A 23 -6.86 1.63 5.29
N VAL A 24 -6.81 2.57 4.34
CA VAL A 24 -5.72 3.55 4.23
C VAL A 24 -5.68 4.47 5.45
N GLU A 25 -6.84 4.96 5.91
CA GLU A 25 -6.96 5.78 7.11
C GLU A 25 -6.48 5.01 8.35
N SER A 26 -6.95 3.78 8.55
CA SER A 26 -6.51 2.93 9.66
C SER A 26 -5.00 2.67 9.63
N ALA A 27 -4.44 2.39 8.44
CA ALA A 27 -3.00 2.19 8.29
C ALA A 27 -2.21 3.47 8.59
N GLN A 28 -2.73 4.63 8.21
CA GLN A 28 -2.12 5.93 8.47
C GLN A 28 -2.13 6.25 9.98
N ASP A 29 -3.24 5.97 10.67
CA ASP A 29 -3.34 6.11 12.13
C ASP A 29 -2.31 5.26 12.85
N ILE A 30 -2.15 4.00 12.44
CA ILE A 30 -1.11 3.10 12.99
C ILE A 30 0.29 3.66 12.74
N CYS A 31 0.57 4.21 11.55
CA CYS A 31 1.85 4.84 11.24
C CYS A 31 2.12 6.07 12.14
N ASP A 32 1.10 6.87 12.41
CA ASP A 32 1.21 8.06 13.25
C ASP A 32 1.36 7.71 14.74
N GLN A 33 0.65 6.69 15.22
CA GLN A 33 0.86 6.13 16.56
C GLN A 33 2.28 5.56 16.70
N HIS A 34 2.76 4.82 15.70
CA HIS A 34 4.13 4.33 15.66
C HIS A 34 5.14 5.47 15.77
N LYS A 35 4.95 6.55 15.01
CA LYS A 35 5.82 7.74 15.07
C LYS A 35 5.85 8.34 16.48
N LYS A 36 4.69 8.47 17.15
CA LYS A 36 4.61 8.97 18.54
C LYS A 36 5.36 8.05 19.52
N ARG A 37 5.13 6.74 19.44
CA ARG A 37 5.82 5.74 20.28
C ARG A 37 7.33 5.78 20.09
N ARG A 38 7.80 5.91 18.85
CA ARG A 38 9.24 6.04 18.53
C ARG A 38 9.86 7.30 19.14
N VAL A 39 9.20 8.46 19.01
CA VAL A 39 9.67 9.72 19.59
C VAL A 39 9.73 9.64 21.12
N LEU A 40 8.74 9.03 21.76
CA LEU A 40 8.73 8.84 23.20
C LEU A 40 9.88 7.92 23.65
N LEU A 41 10.13 6.82 22.92
CA LEU A 41 11.25 5.92 23.21
C LEU A 41 12.61 6.62 23.07
N ASP A 42 12.77 7.41 21.99
CA ASP A 42 13.96 8.24 21.73
C ASP A 42 14.19 9.25 22.88
N GLN A 43 13.12 9.81 23.48
CA GLN A 43 13.21 10.76 24.60
C GLN A 43 13.62 10.07 25.91
N ILE A 44 13.01 8.92 26.22
CA ILE A 44 13.30 8.16 27.45
C ILE A 44 14.76 7.69 27.47
N HIS A 45 15.27 7.23 26.33
CA HIS A 45 16.61 6.65 26.25
C HIS A 45 17.68 7.64 25.78
N GLY A 46 17.30 8.76 25.16
CA GLY A 46 18.23 9.78 24.67
C GLY A 46 18.99 10.53 25.75
N GLU A 47 18.59 10.41 27.02
CA GLU A 47 19.39 10.85 28.17
C GLU A 47 20.57 9.91 28.47
N SER A 48 20.50 8.66 28.01
CA SER A 48 21.59 7.69 28.05
C SER A 48 22.35 7.76 26.72
N GLY A 49 23.57 8.32 26.74
CA GLY A 49 24.35 8.65 25.53
C GLY A 49 24.65 7.50 24.54
N ASP A 50 24.33 6.25 24.89
CA ASP A 50 24.56 5.06 24.07
C ASP A 50 23.35 4.62 23.23
N PHE A 51 22.17 5.23 23.39
CA PHE A 51 20.96 4.80 22.66
C PHE A 51 20.93 5.34 21.22
N LYS A 52 20.97 4.44 20.23
CA LYS A 52 20.82 4.82 18.82
C LYS A 52 19.36 5.00 18.45
N LYS A 53 19.05 6.21 17.99
CA LYS A 53 17.75 6.55 17.40
C LYS A 53 17.36 5.60 16.28
N SER A 54 16.09 5.21 16.25
CA SER A 54 15.57 4.43 15.12
C SER A 54 15.67 5.20 13.80
N THR A 55 16.18 4.50 12.80
CA THR A 55 16.29 4.95 11.42
C THR A 55 15.12 4.44 10.56
N LEU A 56 14.28 3.55 11.09
CA LEU A 56 13.12 2.99 10.40
C LEU A 56 11.87 3.85 10.60
N GLN A 57 11.13 4.02 9.51
CA GLN A 57 9.82 4.64 9.50
C GLN A 57 8.88 3.83 8.62
N VAL A 58 7.69 3.52 9.11
CA VAL A 58 6.62 2.97 8.29
C VAL A 58 5.79 4.09 7.67
N LYS A 59 5.37 3.90 6.41
CA LYS A 59 4.59 4.88 5.65
C LYS A 59 3.54 4.20 4.79
N VAL A 60 2.37 4.83 4.69
CA VAL A 60 1.39 4.57 3.64
C VAL A 60 1.75 5.41 2.42
N ARG A 61 1.69 4.81 1.24
CA ARG A 61 2.01 5.46 -0.04
C ARG A 61 0.99 5.09 -1.09
N GLN A 62 0.80 5.98 -2.05
CA GLN A 62 0.04 5.73 -3.27
C GLN A 62 0.97 5.80 -4.48
N ARG A 63 0.96 4.77 -5.32
CA ARG A 63 1.76 4.75 -6.55
C ARG A 63 1.01 5.54 -7.63
N LYS A 64 1.56 6.68 -8.07
CA LYS A 64 0.89 7.60 -8.99
C LYS A 64 0.41 6.97 -10.31
N ASN A 65 1.16 6.02 -10.86
CA ASN A 65 0.84 5.42 -12.16
C ASN A 65 -0.20 4.30 -12.10
N SER A 66 -0.40 3.67 -10.94
CA SER A 66 -1.31 2.53 -10.79
C SER A 66 -2.40 2.77 -9.75
N GLU A 67 -2.38 3.95 -9.11
CA GLU A 67 -3.22 4.34 -7.97
C GLU A 67 -3.17 3.31 -6.83
N LYS A 68 -2.10 2.50 -6.76
CA LYS A 68 -1.99 1.40 -5.80
C LYS A 68 -1.58 1.97 -4.46
N PHE A 69 -2.38 1.75 -3.42
CA PHE A 69 -1.97 1.98 -2.05
C PHE A 69 -1.07 0.84 -1.56
N TYR A 70 0.00 1.18 -0.84
CA TYR A 70 0.91 0.21 -0.25
C TYR A 70 1.53 0.75 1.04
N ILE A 71 1.81 -0.16 1.97
CA ILE A 71 2.40 0.14 3.27
C ILE A 71 3.84 -0.36 3.26
N THR A 72 4.81 0.53 3.47
CA THR A 72 6.24 0.22 3.33
C THR A 72 7.07 0.73 4.50
N TRP A 73 8.11 -0.03 4.84
CA TRP A 73 9.15 0.41 5.77
C TRP A 73 10.25 1.14 5.01
N VAL A 74 10.69 2.26 5.54
CA VAL A 74 11.73 3.12 4.96
C VAL A 74 12.87 3.22 5.95
N SER A 75 14.07 2.80 5.52
CA SER A 75 15.30 3.02 6.27
C SER A 75 15.92 4.36 5.90
N HIS A 76 16.13 5.17 6.93
CA HIS A 76 16.93 6.37 6.90
C HIS A 76 18.33 6.12 7.46
N GLU A 77 18.85 4.90 7.39
CA GLU A 77 20.30 4.68 7.55
C GLU A 77 21.08 5.36 6.41
N TYR A 78 22.39 5.48 6.59
CA TYR A 78 23.24 5.96 5.52
C TYR A 78 23.11 5.04 4.30
N SER A 79 22.75 5.63 3.16
CA SER A 79 22.73 4.95 1.87
C SER A 79 23.36 5.86 0.82
N PRO A 80 23.92 5.32 -0.29
CA PRO A 80 24.57 6.14 -1.31
C PRO A 80 23.67 7.26 -1.86
N ILE A 81 22.35 7.03 -1.87
CA ILE A 81 21.36 8.02 -2.31
C ILE A 81 21.30 9.26 -1.41
N LYS A 82 21.73 9.15 -0.15
CA LYS A 82 21.83 10.28 0.77
C LYS A 82 22.96 11.25 0.44
N LYS A 83 23.92 10.84 -0.39
CA LYS A 83 24.91 11.76 -0.96
C LYS A 83 24.25 12.80 -1.87
N ILE A 84 23.15 12.42 -2.51
CA ILE A 84 22.35 13.29 -3.38
C ILE A 84 21.36 14.10 -2.55
N ASN A 85 20.63 13.44 -1.62
CA ASN A 85 19.70 14.13 -0.73
C ASN A 85 19.64 13.45 0.64
N ARG A 86 20.06 14.15 1.70
CA ARG A 86 20.13 13.63 3.07
C ARG A 86 18.78 13.20 3.64
N HIS A 87 17.67 13.74 3.13
CA HIS A 87 16.31 13.42 3.57
C HIS A 87 15.76 12.15 2.93
N TRP A 88 16.39 11.64 1.88
CA TRP A 88 15.92 10.42 1.24
C TRP A 88 16.20 9.19 2.09
N GLY A 89 15.20 8.33 2.17
CA GLY A 89 15.28 7.02 2.79
C GLY A 89 15.16 5.93 1.72
N LYS A 90 15.69 4.75 2.02
CA LYS A 90 15.59 3.57 1.17
C LYS A 90 14.38 2.75 1.61
N GLU A 91 13.46 2.49 0.69
CA GLU A 91 12.38 1.53 0.93
C GLU A 91 12.95 0.12 1.13
N ILE A 92 12.47 -0.56 2.16
CA ILE A 92 12.76 -1.97 2.41
C ILE A 92 11.62 -2.74 1.77
N PRO A 93 11.86 -3.53 0.71
CA PRO A 93 10.79 -4.33 0.14
C PRO A 93 10.41 -5.49 1.08
N PRO A 94 9.12 -5.83 1.19
CA PRO A 94 8.70 -7.04 1.90
C PRO A 94 9.18 -8.30 1.16
N THR A 95 9.24 -9.42 1.87
CA THR A 95 9.39 -10.74 1.23
C THR A 95 8.07 -11.19 0.61
N LYS A 96 8.07 -12.36 -0.06
CA LYS A 96 6.83 -12.99 -0.53
C LYS A 96 5.79 -13.22 0.57
N LYS A 97 6.22 -13.34 1.84
CA LYS A 97 5.35 -13.54 3.00
C LYS A 97 5.13 -12.27 3.83
N GLY A 98 5.51 -11.10 3.30
CA GLY A 98 5.51 -9.84 4.05
C GLY A 98 6.85 -9.55 4.73
N TYR A 99 6.84 -8.65 5.72
CA TYR A 99 8.03 -8.33 6.50
C TYR A 99 8.25 -9.36 7.60
N THR A 100 9.52 -9.61 7.92
CA THR A 100 9.92 -10.48 9.03
C THR A 100 10.53 -9.66 10.16
N GLU A 101 10.41 -10.15 11.39
CA GLU A 101 11.05 -9.53 12.56
C GLU A 101 12.55 -9.34 12.34
N LYS A 102 13.22 -10.31 11.73
CA LYS A 102 14.64 -10.23 11.37
C LYS A 102 14.97 -9.07 10.41
N GLN A 103 14.09 -8.77 9.45
CA GLN A 103 14.31 -7.65 8.53
C GLN A 103 14.15 -6.30 9.24
N LEU A 104 13.18 -6.19 10.15
CA LEU A 104 12.90 -4.94 10.86
C LEU A 104 13.90 -4.68 12.00
N SER A 105 14.35 -5.72 12.69
CA SER A 105 15.37 -5.63 13.75
C SER A 105 16.76 -5.29 13.22
N LYS A 106 17.12 -5.74 12.00
CA LYS A 106 18.46 -5.50 11.43
C LYS A 106 18.85 -4.01 11.31
N ASN A 107 17.89 -3.09 11.30
CA ASN A 107 18.11 -1.65 11.11
C ASN A 107 17.89 -0.84 12.41
N CYS A 108 17.84 -1.50 13.58
CA CYS A 108 17.43 -0.89 14.84
C CYS A 108 18.15 -1.51 16.04
N GLU A 109 18.27 -0.76 17.14
CA GLU A 109 18.56 -1.34 18.46
C GLU A 109 17.32 -2.03 19.06
N ASP A 110 17.55 -2.93 20.03
CA ASP A 110 16.56 -3.89 20.55
C ASP A 110 15.24 -3.25 21.01
N GLY A 111 15.30 -2.05 21.62
CA GLY A 111 14.10 -1.33 22.08
C GLY A 111 13.17 -0.91 20.93
N HIS A 112 13.74 -0.53 19.78
CA HIS A 112 12.97 -0.16 18.59
C HIS A 112 12.52 -1.38 17.79
N ALA A 113 13.27 -2.48 17.82
CA ALA A 113 12.92 -3.70 17.12
C ALA A 113 11.54 -4.23 17.56
N LYS A 114 11.28 -4.24 18.88
CA LYS A 114 9.98 -4.67 19.44
C LYS A 114 8.82 -3.80 18.94
N ILE A 115 8.95 -2.48 19.03
CA ILE A 115 7.90 -1.55 18.59
C ILE A 115 7.64 -1.69 17.09
N ASN A 116 8.70 -1.83 16.28
CA ASN A 116 8.55 -2.04 14.84
C ASN A 116 7.80 -3.33 14.53
N TRP A 117 8.11 -4.42 15.23
CA TRP A 117 7.45 -5.69 15.01
C TRP A 117 5.98 -5.68 15.43
N GLU A 118 5.66 -5.10 16.59
CA GLU A 118 4.27 -4.92 17.02
C GLU A 118 3.46 -4.07 16.05
N THR A 119 4.06 -3.01 15.49
CA THR A 119 3.43 -2.20 14.45
C THR A 119 3.23 -3.01 13.17
N GLU A 120 4.20 -3.82 12.75
CA GLU A 120 4.08 -4.66 11.56
C GLU A 120 2.97 -5.71 11.70
N MET A 121 2.76 -6.29 12.89
CA MET A 121 1.66 -7.23 13.14
C MET A 121 0.28 -6.60 12.93
N GLN A 122 0.14 -5.30 13.15
CA GLN A 122 -1.11 -4.58 12.89
C GLN A 122 -1.26 -4.20 11.41
N LEU A 123 -0.15 -3.89 10.74
CA LEU A 123 -0.15 -3.45 9.34
C LEU A 123 -0.19 -4.59 8.33
N ALA A 124 0.30 -5.78 8.70
CA ALA A 124 0.30 -6.98 7.85
C ALA A 124 -1.09 -7.31 7.27
N PRO A 125 -2.17 -7.45 8.07
CA PRO A 125 -3.50 -7.74 7.53
C PRO A 125 -4.03 -6.60 6.65
N LEU A 126 -3.76 -5.34 6.99
CA LEU A 126 -4.18 -4.20 6.16
C LEU A 126 -3.48 -4.20 4.80
N ARG A 127 -2.19 -4.57 4.77
CA ARG A 127 -1.42 -4.69 3.53
C ARG A 127 -1.97 -5.80 2.63
N GLU A 128 -2.37 -6.93 3.21
CA GLU A 128 -3.01 -8.02 2.47
C GLU A 128 -4.34 -7.58 1.87
N SER A 129 -5.20 -6.92 2.65
CA SER A 129 -6.48 -6.37 2.17
C SER A 129 -6.27 -5.39 1.01
N LEU A 130 -5.31 -4.47 1.11
CA LEU A 130 -4.98 -3.54 0.02
C LEU A 130 -4.49 -4.27 -1.25
N GLU A 131 -3.73 -5.36 -1.12
CA GLU A 131 -3.29 -6.15 -2.27
C GLU A 131 -4.46 -6.85 -2.97
N VAL A 132 -5.38 -7.42 -2.19
CA VAL A 132 -6.59 -8.06 -2.71
C VAL A 132 -7.48 -7.05 -3.44
N LEU A 133 -7.76 -5.90 -2.81
CA LEU A 133 -8.57 -4.83 -3.42
C LEU A 133 -7.92 -4.32 -4.71
N HIS A 134 -6.61 -4.08 -4.71
CA HIS A 134 -5.89 -3.66 -5.90
C HIS A 134 -5.97 -4.72 -7.02
N SER A 135 -5.80 -5.99 -6.70
CA SER A 135 -5.89 -7.09 -7.66
C SER A 135 -7.28 -7.19 -8.28
N SER A 136 -8.32 -7.08 -7.46
CA SER A 136 -9.72 -7.03 -7.91
C SER A 136 -9.99 -5.83 -8.82
N ARG A 137 -9.52 -4.63 -8.43
CA ARG A 137 -9.61 -3.40 -9.23
C ARG A 137 -8.99 -3.57 -10.61
N VAL A 138 -7.77 -4.14 -10.68
CA VAL A 138 -7.07 -4.41 -11.94
C VAL A 138 -7.84 -5.42 -12.81
N SER A 139 -8.38 -6.48 -12.20
CA SER A 139 -9.19 -7.48 -12.90
C SER A 139 -10.44 -6.88 -13.51
N LEU A 140 -11.20 -6.08 -12.73
CA LEU A 140 -12.41 -5.40 -13.19
C LEU A 140 -12.12 -4.39 -14.30
N LYS A 141 -11.08 -3.55 -14.16
CA LYS A 141 -10.67 -2.62 -15.22
C LYS A 141 -10.37 -3.35 -16.54
N LYS A 142 -9.73 -4.54 -16.48
CA LYS A 142 -9.50 -5.39 -17.66
C LYS A 142 -10.79 -5.94 -18.25
N GLN A 143 -11.72 -6.43 -17.42
CA GLN A 143 -13.01 -6.96 -17.87
C GLN A 143 -13.86 -5.87 -18.55
N ILE A 144 -13.97 -4.69 -17.93
CA ILE A 144 -14.66 -3.53 -18.51
C ILE A 144 -14.04 -3.19 -19.88
N CYS A 145 -12.72 -3.09 -19.97
CA CYS A 145 -12.04 -2.79 -21.24
C CYS A 145 -12.36 -3.83 -22.32
N LYS A 146 -12.42 -5.13 -21.97
CA LYS A 146 -12.76 -6.21 -22.91
C LYS A 146 -14.22 -6.10 -23.39
N LEU A 147 -15.16 -5.89 -22.47
CA LEU A 147 -16.59 -5.76 -22.79
C LEU A 147 -16.86 -4.51 -23.62
N SER A 148 -16.26 -3.37 -23.26
CA SER A 148 -16.39 -2.13 -24.04
C SER A 148 -15.90 -2.32 -25.46
N LYS A 149 -14.74 -2.95 -25.68
CA LYS A 149 -14.26 -3.25 -27.05
C LYS A 149 -15.26 -4.10 -27.83
N THR A 150 -15.82 -5.12 -27.19
CA THR A 150 -16.80 -6.02 -27.82
C THR A 150 -18.07 -5.28 -28.23
N LEU A 151 -18.55 -4.35 -27.39
CA LEU A 151 -19.71 -3.50 -27.68
C LEU A 151 -19.48 -2.60 -28.91
N PHE A 152 -18.27 -2.05 -29.08
CA PHE A 152 -17.93 -1.18 -30.21
C PHE A 152 -17.58 -1.96 -31.50
N THR A 153 -17.35 -3.27 -31.42
CA THR A 153 -17.03 -4.13 -32.58
C THR A 153 -18.19 -5.04 -33.00
N ALA A 154 -19.34 -4.99 -32.32
CA ALA A 154 -20.51 -5.76 -32.73
C ALA A 154 -21.03 -5.20 -34.08
N PRO A 155 -21.16 -6.02 -35.14
CA PRO A 155 -21.79 -5.57 -36.37
C PRO A 155 -23.23 -5.15 -36.06
N ALA A 156 -23.66 -4.01 -36.61
CA ALA A 156 -25.07 -3.67 -36.64
C ALA A 156 -25.80 -4.85 -37.27
N GLU A 157 -26.76 -5.45 -36.55
CA GLU A 157 -27.65 -6.42 -37.16
C GLU A 157 -28.30 -5.72 -38.37
N GLU A 158 -27.97 -6.21 -39.57
CA GLU A 158 -28.71 -5.87 -40.78
C GLU A 158 -30.15 -6.33 -40.55
N GLU A 159 -31.04 -5.39 -40.25
CA GLU A 159 -32.46 -5.54 -40.54
C GLU A 159 -32.58 -5.70 -42.06
N ASN A 160 -32.41 -6.94 -42.54
CA ASN A 160 -32.87 -7.31 -43.87
C ASN A 160 -34.39 -7.26 -43.83
N HIS A 161 -34.91 -6.09 -44.22
CA HIS A 161 -36.22 -5.95 -44.84
C HIS A 161 -36.21 -6.78 -46.13
N ASP A 162 -36.62 -8.04 -46.03
CA ASP A 162 -37.16 -8.75 -47.18
C ASP A 162 -38.70 -8.78 -47.09
N GLN A 163 -39.25 -8.47 -48.26
CA GLN A 163 -40.59 -8.01 -48.63
C GLN A 163 -41.71 -9.02 -48.43
#